data_AF-A0A1N7H7K9-F1
#
_entry.id   AF-A0A1N7H7K9-F1
#
_cell.length_a   1.000
_cell.length_b   1.000
_cell.length_c   1.000
_cell.angle_alpha   90.00
_cell.angle_beta   90.00
_cell.angle_gamma   90.00
#
_symmetry.space_group_name_H-M   'P 1'
#
loop_
_entity.id
_entity.type
_entity.pdbx_description
1 polymer ?
#
loop_
_entity_poly.entity_id
_entity_poly.type
_entity_poly.pdbx_seq_one_letter_code
_entity_poly.pdbx_strand_id
1 'polypeptide(L)'
;MTTKRWNIGIDITEQDDETYACARLTTADGVDVTGAGHAHRSPDDRSIPEIGDEIATARALARLSHCLNQIAVKKMAPQQHVLQEVVEPNLPWELPE
;
A
#
# COMPACT_ATOMS: atom_id res chain seq x y z
N MET A 1 -0.37 12.16 25.71
CA MET A 1 -0.05 11.17 24.66
C MET A 1 -1.32 10.93 23.85
N THR A 2 -1.25 10.91 22.52
CA THR A 2 -2.39 10.53 21.66
C THR A 2 -2.09 9.17 21.01
N THR A 3 -2.99 8.21 21.20
CA THR A 3 -2.86 6.85 20.64
C THR A 3 -3.77 6.70 19.43
N LYS A 4 -3.24 6.14 18.34
CA LYS A 4 -4.02 5.73 17.17
C LYS A 4 -4.02 4.21 17.09
N ARG A 5 -5.16 3.62 16.73
CA ARG A 5 -5.33 2.17 16.53
C ARG A 5 -5.71 1.91 15.08
N TRP A 6 -5.00 0.98 14.43
CA TRP A 6 -5.36 0.43 13.13
C TRP A 6 -5.64 -1.07 13.28
N ASN A 7 -6.53 -1.59 12.44
CA ASN A 7 -6.85 -3.01 12.39
C ASN A 7 -6.40 -3.56 11.03
N ILE A 8 -5.86 -4.78 11.04
CA ILE A 8 -5.53 -5.53 9.83
C ILE A 8 -6.48 -6.73 9.79
N GLY A 9 -7.23 -6.87 8.70
CA GLY A 9 -7.97 -8.09 8.40
C GLY A 9 -7.09 -9.04 7.62
N ILE A 10 -7.07 -10.33 7.98
CA ILE A 10 -6.30 -11.36 7.28
C ILE A 10 -7.27 -12.46 6.88
N ASP A 11 -7.42 -12.69 5.58
CA ASP A 11 -8.14 -13.84 5.05
C ASP A 11 -7.12 -14.88 4.60
N ILE A 12 -7.35 -16.14 4.95
CA ILE A 12 -6.52 -17.28 4.56
C ILE A 12 -7.38 -18.26 3.75
N THR A 13 -6.81 -18.82 2.69
CA THR A 13 -7.45 -19.80 1.82
C THR A 13 -6.48 -20.92 1.57
N GLU A 14 -6.87 -22.14 1.93
CA GLU A 14 -6.10 -23.36 1.70
C GLU A 14 -6.69 -24.11 0.50
N GLN A 15 -5.82 -24.56 -0.41
CA GLN A 15 -6.15 -25.41 -1.54
C GLN A 15 -5.04 -26.43 -1.77
N ASP A 16 -5.33 -27.70 -1.50
CA ASP A 16 -4.38 -28.81 -1.64
C ASP A 16 -3.08 -28.58 -0.84
N ASP A 17 -1.94 -28.43 -1.51
CA ASP A 17 -0.63 -28.15 -0.92
C ASP A 17 -0.32 -26.64 -0.87
N GLU A 18 -1.28 -25.79 -1.24
CA GLU A 18 -1.13 -24.34 -1.33
C GLU A 18 -1.93 -23.63 -0.23
N THR A 19 -1.29 -22.66 0.43
CA THR A 19 -1.95 -21.70 1.32
C THR A 19 -1.77 -20.29 0.79
N TYR A 20 -2.85 -19.54 0.70
CA TYR A 20 -2.87 -18.13 0.30
C TYR A 20 -3.36 -17.27 1.46
N ALA A 21 -2.73 -16.12 1.67
CA ALA A 21 -3.16 -15.14 2.67
C ALA A 21 -3.25 -13.73 2.09
N CYS A 22 -4.26 -12.98 2.50
CA CYS A 22 -4.50 -11.60 2.09
C CYS A 22 -4.68 -10.72 3.32
N ALA A 23 -3.72 -9.83 3.57
CA ALA A 23 -3.75 -8.85 4.65
C ALA A 23 -4.24 -7.50 4.12
N ARG A 24 -5.32 -6.96 4.71
CA ARG A 24 -5.93 -5.67 4.34
C ARG A 24 -5.93 -4.69 5.49
N LEU A 25 -5.61 -3.43 5.20
CA LEU A 25 -5.68 -2.31 6.13
C LEU A 25 -6.21 -1.07 5.41
N THR A 26 -7.11 -0.34 6.06
CA THR A 26 -7.54 0.99 5.62
C THR A 26 -6.89 2.04 6.51
N THR A 27 -6.16 2.99 5.91
CA THR A 27 -5.52 4.08 6.66
C THR A 27 -6.55 5.10 7.15
N ALA A 28 -6.14 5.98 8.08
CA ALA A 28 -7.03 7.03 8.60
C ALA A 28 -7.50 8.03 7.53
N ASP A 29 -6.76 8.18 6.44
CA ASP A 29 -7.11 9.00 5.27
C ASP A 29 -7.89 8.23 4.20
N GLY A 30 -8.38 7.02 4.51
CA GLY A 30 -9.26 6.23 3.64
C GLY A 30 -8.53 5.48 2.53
N VAL A 31 -7.22 5.29 2.62
CA VAL A 31 -6.46 4.53 1.63
C VAL A 31 -6.47 3.06 2.01
N ASP A 32 -7.01 2.23 1.14
CA ASP A 32 -6.94 0.77 1.28
C ASP A 32 -5.59 0.24 0.81
N VAL A 33 -4.96 -0.56 1.65
CA VAL A 33 -3.66 -1.18 1.40
C VAL A 33 -3.79 -2.67 1.60
N THR A 34 -3.34 -3.43 0.62
CA THR A 34 -3.41 -4.89 0.62
C THR A 34 -2.03 -5.49 0.39
N GLY A 35 -1.72 -6.55 1.13
CA GLY A 35 -0.59 -7.43 0.90
C GLY A 35 -1.06 -8.86 0.73
N ALA A 36 -0.55 -9.55 -0.31
CA ALA A 36 -0.82 -10.96 -0.55
C ALA A 36 0.42 -11.79 -0.24
N GLY A 37 0.20 -13.00 0.25
CA GLY A 37 1.23 -14.00 0.56
C GLY A 37 0.74 -15.39 0.16
N HIS A 38 1.71 -16.26 -0.08
CA HIS A 38 1.48 -17.62 -0.54
C HIS A 38 2.51 -18.55 0.08
N ALA A 39 2.13 -19.78 0.39
CA ALA A 39 3.00 -20.85 0.85
C ALA A 39 2.66 -22.14 0.10
N HIS A 40 3.70 -22.87 -0.30
CA HIS A 40 3.58 -24.19 -0.92
C HIS A 40 4.21 -25.21 0.02
N ARG A 41 3.51 -26.30 0.31
CA ARG A 41 4.03 -27.41 1.10
C ARG A 41 4.85 -28.34 0.21
N SER A 42 6.07 -28.67 0.62
CA SER A 42 6.86 -29.65 -0.12
C SER A 42 6.22 -31.04 -0.02
N PRO A 43 6.30 -31.88 -1.06
CA PRO A 43 5.75 -33.25 -1.03
C PRO A 43 6.33 -34.14 0.08
N ASP A 44 7.58 -33.86 0.49
CA ASP A 44 8.28 -34.58 1.55
C ASP A 44 7.94 -34.08 2.96
N ASP A 45 7.25 -32.94 3.07
CA ASP A 45 6.89 -32.34 4.35
C ASP A 45 5.62 -32.96 4.94
N ARG A 46 5.55 -32.98 6.27
CA ARG A 46 4.33 -33.42 6.96
C ARG A 46 3.19 -32.46 6.64
N SER A 47 2.01 -33.03 6.40
CA SER A 47 0.76 -32.28 6.19
C SER A 47 0.27 -31.59 7.47
N ILE A 48 0.86 -30.44 7.79
CA ILE A 48 0.45 -29.55 8.89
C ILE A 48 -0.04 -28.23 8.25
N PRO A 49 -1.36 -28.04 8.07
CA PRO A 49 -1.92 -26.86 7.43
C PRO A 49 -1.49 -25.54 8.10
N GLU A 50 -1.39 -25.53 9.43
CA GLU A 50 -1.08 -24.34 10.23
C GLU A 50 0.28 -23.71 9.88
N ILE A 51 1.25 -24.49 9.41
CA ILE A 51 2.55 -23.96 8.97
C ILE A 51 2.39 -23.13 7.69
N GLY A 52 1.53 -23.58 6.78
CA GLY A 52 1.18 -22.85 5.56
C GLY A 52 0.54 -21.50 5.89
N ASP A 53 -0.38 -21.50 6.85
CA ASP A 53 -1.06 -20.29 7.34
C ASP A 53 -0.08 -19.25 7.87
N GLU A 54 0.84 -19.67 8.74
CA GLU A 54 1.84 -18.81 9.35
C GLU A 54 2.78 -18.20 8.29
N ILE A 55 3.26 -19.03 7.35
CA ILE A 55 4.17 -18.60 6.30
C ILE A 55 3.47 -17.67 5.30
N ALA A 56 2.28 -18.04 4.83
CA ALA A 56 1.50 -17.23 3.89
C ALA A 56 1.14 -15.89 4.54
N THR A 57 0.72 -15.90 5.81
CA THR A 57 0.40 -14.69 6.58
C THR A 57 1.62 -13.79 6.77
N ALA A 58 2.78 -14.35 7.15
CA ALA A 58 4.01 -13.58 7.29
C ALA A 58 4.41 -12.89 5.97
N ARG A 59 4.27 -13.60 4.85
CA ARG A 59 4.53 -13.05 3.50
C ARG A 59 3.54 -11.95 3.14
N ALA A 60 2.25 -12.12 3.44
CA ALA A 60 1.22 -11.11 3.22
C ALA A 60 1.50 -9.83 4.03
N LEU A 61 1.89 -9.97 5.30
CA LEU A 61 2.25 -8.84 6.17
C LEU A 61 3.54 -8.14 5.73
N ALA A 62 4.55 -8.89 5.28
CA ALA A 62 5.76 -8.30 4.70
C ALA A 62 5.43 -7.45 3.46
N ARG A 63 4.54 -7.95 2.59
CA ARG A 63 4.07 -7.20 1.42
C ARG A 63 3.29 -5.95 1.83
N LEU A 64 2.39 -6.07 2.81
CA LEU A 64 1.61 -4.94 3.35
C LEU A 64 2.54 -3.85 3.92
N SER A 65 3.55 -4.24 4.70
CA SER A 65 4.58 -3.34 5.24
C SER A 65 5.29 -2.56 4.12
N HIS A 66 5.70 -3.27 3.07
CA HIS A 66 6.33 -2.63 1.91
C HIS A 66 5.39 -1.66 1.19
N CYS A 67 4.12 -2.02 0.97
CA CYS A 67 3.11 -1.14 0.38
C CYS A 67 2.89 0.14 1.22
N LEU A 68 2.78 0.01 2.54
CA LEU A 68 2.62 1.16 3.45
C LEU A 68 3.81 2.11 3.35
N ASN A 69 5.03 1.56 3.27
CA ASN A 69 6.24 2.37 3.11
C ASN A 69 6.22 3.13 1.77
N GLN A 70 5.87 2.47 0.66
CA GLN A 70 5.75 3.14 -0.64
C GLN A 70 4.71 4.28 -0.63
N ILE A 71 3.56 4.07 0.03
CA ILE A 71 2.53 5.10 0.19
C ILE A 71 3.07 6.29 1.00
N ALA A 72 3.80 6.03 2.07
CA ALA A 72 4.40 7.08 2.89
C ALA A 72 5.42 7.90 2.08
N VAL A 73 6.31 7.24 1.34
CA VAL A 73 7.29 7.91 0.46
C VAL A 73 6.59 8.76 -0.60
N LYS A 74 5.52 8.24 -1.22
CA LYS A 74 4.72 9.00 -2.20
C LYS A 74 4.09 10.26 -1.59
N LYS A 75 3.67 10.20 -0.32
CA LYS A 75 3.10 11.35 0.41
C LYS A 75 4.15 12.40 0.80
N MET A 76 5.43 12.01 0.88
CA MET A 76 6.54 12.92 1.21
C MET A 76 7.07 13.67 -0.02
N ALA A 77 6.80 13.19 -1.25
CA ALA A 77 7.23 13.88 -2.45
C ALA A 77 6.59 15.28 -2.52
N PRO A 78 7.35 16.34 -2.82
CA PRO A 78 6.83 17.70 -2.84
C PRO A 78 5.67 17.81 -3.83
N GLN A 79 4.56 18.40 -3.38
CA GLN A 79 3.47 18.79 -4.27
C GLN A 79 4.05 19.81 -5.26
N GLN A 80 4.22 19.42 -6.52
CA GLN A 80 4.56 20.38 -7.57
C GLN A 80 3.35 21.30 -7.74
N HIS A 81 3.31 22.39 -6.99
CA HIS A 81 2.49 23.53 -7.34
C HIS A 81 3.09 24.10 -8.62
N VAL A 82 2.53 23.70 -9.76
CA VAL A 82 2.74 24.41 -11.02
C VAL A 82 2.28 25.84 -10.74
N LEU A 83 3.24 26.75 -10.55
CA LEU A 83 2.98 28.16 -10.63
C LEU A 83 2.43 28.37 -12.05
N GLN A 84 1.14 28.66 -12.16
CA GLN A 84 0.60 29.28 -13.35
C GLN A 84 1.31 30.63 -13.45
N GLU A 85 2.36 30.68 -14.26
CA GLU A 85 2.91 31.93 -14.74
C GLU A 85 1.74 32.65 -15.41
N VAL A 86 1.25 33.69 -14.75
CA VAL A 86 0.31 34.64 -15.37
C VAL A 86 1.14 35.30 -16.46
N VAL A 87 1.06 34.76 -17.67
CA VAL A 87 1.50 35.46 -18.88
C VAL A 87 0.55 36.63 -19.02
N GLU A 88 0.96 37.80 -18.55
CA GLU A 88 0.27 39.04 -18.88
C GLU A 88 0.30 39.16 -20.41
N PRO A 89 -0.87 39.27 -21.08
CA PRO A 89 -0.87 39.55 -22.50
C PRO A 89 -0.32 40.95 -22.70
N ASN A 90 0.79 41.05 -23.43
CA ASN A 90 1.37 42.28 -23.97
C ASN A 90 0.25 43.29 -24.33
N LEU A 91 0.06 44.31 -23.50
CA LEU A 91 -0.82 45.42 -23.83
C LEU A 91 -0.16 46.21 -24.97
N PRO A 92 -0.86 46.42 -26.11
CA PRO A 92 -0.34 47.23 -27.19
C PRO A 92 -0.31 48.69 -26.74
N TRP A 93 0.89 49.27 -26.78
CA TRP A 93 1.24 50.70 -26.74
C TRP A 93 0.10 51.69 -26.97
N GLU A 94 -0.12 52.66 -26.06
CA GLU A 94 -0.54 54.04 -26.37
C GLU A 94 -0.12 54.97 -25.22
N LEU A 95 0.69 55.99 -25.50
CA LEU A 95 0.75 57.24 -24.72
C LEU A 95 0.87 58.40 -25.70
N PRO A 96 -0.05 59.37 -25.70
CA PRO A 96 0.10 60.58 -26.49
C PRO A 96 0.82 61.68 -25.69
N GLU A 97 1.63 62.47 -26.39
CA GLU A 97 1.64 63.95 -26.27
C GLU A 97 1.62 64.56 -27.68
#